data_AF-A0A1E8YVS9-F1
#
_entry.id   AF-A0A1E8YVS9-F1
#
_cell.length_a   1.000
_cell.length_b   1.000
_cell.length_c   1.000
_cell.angle_alpha   90.00
_cell.angle_beta   90.00
_cell.angle_gamma   90.00
#
_symmetry.space_group_name_H-M   'P 1'
#
loop_
_entity.id
_entity.type
_entity.pdbx_description
1 polymer ?
#
loop_
_entity_poly.entity_id
_entity_poly.type
_entity_poly.pdbx_seq_one_letter_code
_entity_poly.pdbx_strand_id
1 'polypeptide(L)'
;MIAGDSVSDNKNDSKQVQTILRTTQEEKELITNEATNKGLSINEYIKTTLLNAINSDDSTNDKDDINNDSNLAIIQILQEQLNQKDNQINQLHQLLYQGQQKLLEAPKKWYQFWKP
;
A
#
# COMPACT_ATOMS: atom_id res chain seq x y z
N MET A 1 48.12 -51.44 8.09
CA MET A 1 47.59 -50.99 6.78
C MET A 1 46.85 -52.18 6.21
N ILE A 2 45.55 -52.17 5.94
CA ILE A 2 44.71 -51.13 5.35
C ILE A 2 43.34 -51.12 6.04
N ALA A 3 42.84 -49.91 6.31
CA ALA A 3 41.47 -49.64 6.72
C ALA A 3 40.53 -49.92 5.54
N GLY A 4 39.49 -50.73 5.76
CA GLY A 4 38.36 -50.86 4.86
C GLY A 4 37.14 -50.26 5.55
N ASP A 5 37.05 -48.94 5.53
CA ASP A 5 35.89 -48.19 6.00
C ASP A 5 34.64 -48.57 5.19
N SER A 6 33.63 -49.01 5.93
CA SER A 6 32.23 -48.57 5.84
C SER A 6 31.80 -47.92 4.52
N VAL A 7 31.33 -48.73 3.56
CA VAL A 7 30.36 -48.23 2.57
C VAL A 7 28.99 -48.28 3.23
N SER A 8 28.65 -47.22 3.97
CA SER A 8 27.26 -46.94 4.27
C SER A 8 26.62 -46.43 2.98
N ASP A 9 25.87 -47.30 2.31
CA ASP A 9 24.95 -46.93 1.24
C ASP A 9 23.97 -45.88 1.79
N ASN A 10 24.28 -44.61 1.59
CA ASN A 10 23.40 -43.51 1.96
C ASN A 10 22.32 -43.43 0.88
N LYS A 11 21.36 -44.35 0.99
CA LYS A 11 20.14 -44.38 0.19
C LYS A 11 19.33 -43.14 0.58
N ASN A 12 19.59 -42.02 -0.10
CA ASN A 12 18.70 -40.86 -0.09
C ASN A 12 17.41 -41.27 -0.79
N ASP A 13 16.56 -42.00 -0.08
CA ASP A 13 15.17 -42.25 -0.46
C ASP A 13 14.49 -40.89 -0.47
N SER A 14 14.49 -40.20 -1.62
CA SER A 14 13.60 -39.08 -1.85
C SER A 14 12.18 -39.64 -1.75
N LYS A 15 11.57 -39.55 -0.57
CA LYS A 15 10.22 -40.05 -0.34
C LYS A 15 9.26 -39.22 -1.19
N GLN A 16 9.00 -39.67 -2.40
CA GLN A 16 8.03 -39.06 -3.29
C GLN A 16 6.65 -39.28 -2.69
N VAL A 17 5.90 -38.21 -2.51
CA VAL A 17 4.55 -38.24 -1.99
C VAL A 17 3.60 -37.83 -3.11
N GLN A 18 2.50 -38.57 -3.24
CA GLN A 18 1.43 -38.26 -4.20
C GLN A 18 0.30 -37.53 -3.47
N THR A 19 -0.15 -36.42 -4.06
CA THR A 19 -1.33 -35.67 -3.59
C THR A 19 -2.36 -35.60 -4.71
N ILE A 20 -3.62 -35.89 -4.39
CA ILE A 20 -4.75 -35.82 -5.33
C ILE A 20 -5.61 -34.62 -4.94
N LEU A 21 -5.76 -33.66 -5.85
CA LEU A 21 -6.66 -32.51 -5.71
C LEU A 21 -7.87 -32.71 -6.61
N ARG A 22 -9.08 -32.56 -6.06
CA ARG A 22 -10.33 -32.53 -6.83
C ARG A 22 -10.77 -31.08 -6.98
N THR A 23 -11.05 -30.67 -8.20
CA THR A 23 -11.52 -29.32 -8.54
C THR A 23 -12.72 -29.45 -9.46
N THR A 24 -13.46 -28.36 -9.59
CA THR A 24 -14.46 -28.18 -10.64
C THR A 24 -13.80 -28.02 -12.02
N GLN A 25 -14.61 -28.10 -13.07
CA GLN A 25 -14.16 -27.89 -14.45
C GLN A 25 -13.67 -26.45 -14.66
N GLU A 26 -14.38 -25.47 -14.12
CA GLU A 26 -14.02 -24.05 -14.21
C GLU A 26 -12.68 -23.75 -13.54
N GLU A 27 -12.46 -24.27 -12.33
CA GLU A 27 -11.18 -24.12 -11.62
C GLU A 27 -10.02 -24.76 -12.38
N LYS A 28 -10.25 -25.93 -13.01
CA LYS A 28 -9.23 -26.60 -13.81
C LYS A 28 -8.85 -25.76 -15.03
N GLU A 29 -9.82 -25.14 -15.70
CA GLU A 29 -9.57 -24.27 -16.85
C GLU A 29 -8.77 -23.04 -16.45
N LEU A 30 -9.12 -22.40 -15.33
CA LEU A 30 -8.37 -21.28 -14.77
C LEU A 30 -6.91 -21.66 -14.48
N ILE A 31 -6.68 -22.76 -13.75
CA ILE A 31 -5.34 -23.25 -13.43
C ILE A 31 -4.55 -23.56 -14.72
N THR A 32 -5.21 -24.14 -15.72
CA THR A 32 -4.56 -24.49 -17.00
C THR A 32 -4.14 -23.23 -17.76
N ASN A 33 -5.03 -22.24 -17.86
CA ASN A 33 -4.74 -20.97 -18.53
C ASN A 33 -3.57 -20.24 -17.85
N GLU A 34 -3.61 -20.14 -16.53
CA GLU A 34 -2.54 -19.54 -15.74
C GLU A 34 -1.20 -20.27 -15.90
N ALA A 35 -1.21 -21.61 -15.91
CA ALA A 35 -0.02 -22.40 -16.15
C ALA A 35 0.54 -22.17 -17.57
N THR A 36 -0.32 -22.12 -18.59
CA THR A 36 0.09 -21.85 -19.99
C THR A 36 0.66 -20.44 -20.17
N ASN A 37 0.06 -19.44 -19.52
CA ASN A 37 0.54 -18.06 -19.56
C ASN A 37 1.96 -17.94 -18.97
N LYS A 38 2.28 -18.76 -17.97
CA LYS A 38 3.62 -18.81 -17.35
C LYS A 38 4.58 -19.81 -18.01
N GLY A 39 4.14 -20.53 -19.04
CA GLY A 39 4.94 -21.56 -19.71
C GLY A 39 5.28 -22.77 -18.84
N LEU A 40 4.48 -23.04 -17.80
CA LEU A 40 4.70 -24.11 -16.83
C LEU A 40 3.74 -25.27 -17.04
N SER A 41 4.13 -26.48 -16.62
CA SER A 41 3.18 -27.59 -16.51
C SER A 41 2.19 -27.32 -15.36
N ILE A 42 0.97 -27.85 -15.45
CA ILE A 42 -0.06 -27.69 -14.41
C ILE A 42 0.47 -28.13 -13.03
N ASN A 43 1.18 -29.26 -12.97
CA ASN A 43 1.73 -29.77 -11.72
C ASN A 43 2.82 -28.86 -11.14
N GLU A 44 3.67 -28.32 -12.00
CA GLU A 44 4.75 -27.40 -11.60
C GLU A 44 4.19 -26.05 -11.17
N TYR A 45 3.18 -25.54 -11.87
CA TYR A 45 2.44 -24.35 -11.48
C TYR A 45 1.79 -24.53 -10.11
N ILE A 46 1.08 -25.64 -9.87
CA ILE A 46 0.45 -25.92 -8.57
C ILE A 46 1.51 -26.03 -7.47
N LYS A 47 2.60 -26.75 -7.73
CA LYS A 47 3.70 -26.93 -6.77
C LYS A 47 4.37 -25.61 -6.41
N THR A 48 4.72 -24.79 -7.41
CA THR A 48 5.38 -23.49 -7.20
C THR A 48 4.45 -22.51 -6.51
N THR A 49 3.17 -22.42 -6.91
CA THR A 49 2.18 -21.57 -6.23
C THR A 49 1.99 -21.96 -4.76
N LEU A 50 1.81 -23.26 -4.46
CA LEU A 50 1.65 -23.73 -3.08
C LEU A 50 2.91 -23.50 -2.23
N LEU A 51 4.09 -23.82 -2.77
CA LEU A 51 5.36 -23.61 -2.06
C LEU A 51 5.64 -22.12 -1.86
N ASN A 52 5.36 -21.29 -2.86
CA ASN A 52 5.52 -19.84 -2.75
C ASN A 52 4.56 -19.27 -1.70
N ALA A 53 3.31 -19.72 -1.66
CA ALA A 53 2.34 -19.29 -0.65
C ALA A 53 2.78 -19.65 0.78
N ILE A 54 3.39 -20.83 0.97
CA ILE A 54 3.94 -21.27 2.27
C ILE A 54 5.22 -20.48 2.61
N ASN A 55 6.09 -20.24 1.63
CA ASN A 55 7.35 -19.51 1.83
C ASN A 55 7.14 -17.99 1.93
N SER A 56 5.99 -17.48 1.48
CA SER A 56 5.59 -16.08 1.60
C SER A 56 4.85 -15.79 2.91
N ASP A 57 4.82 -16.71 3.87
CA ASP A 57 4.25 -16.51 5.22
C ASP A 57 5.04 -15.49 6.09
N ASP A 58 5.78 -14.57 5.45
CA ASP A 58 6.31 -13.35 6.06
C ASP A 58 6.22 -12.10 5.16
N SER A 59 5.59 -12.15 3.98
CA SER A 59 5.26 -10.90 3.28
C SER A 59 4.28 -11.09 2.13
N THR A 60 3.25 -10.23 2.16
CA THR A 60 2.33 -9.87 1.07
C THR A 60 1.23 -10.88 0.74
N ASN A 61 0.15 -10.84 1.52
CA ASN A 61 -1.20 -10.79 0.94
C ASN A 61 -2.18 -9.87 1.72
N ASP A 62 -1.65 -8.88 2.45
CA ASP A 62 -2.46 -7.82 3.10
C ASP A 62 -1.76 -6.45 3.08
N LYS A 63 -0.73 -6.27 2.24
CA LYS A 63 -0.03 -4.97 2.13
C LYS A 63 -0.68 -4.03 1.12
N ASP A 64 -1.50 -4.51 0.19
CA ASP A 64 -2.18 -3.61 -0.74
C ASP A 64 -3.44 -2.99 -0.13
N ASP A 65 -4.15 -3.68 0.77
CA ASP A 65 -5.29 -3.09 1.48
C ASP A 65 -4.86 -2.16 2.63
N ILE A 66 -3.83 -2.54 3.42
CA ILE A 66 -3.31 -1.70 4.51
C ILE A 66 -2.60 -0.43 3.97
N ASN A 67 -1.89 -0.53 2.84
CA ASN A 67 -1.29 0.65 2.21
C ASN A 67 -2.34 1.56 1.57
N ASN A 68 -3.42 1.00 1.02
CA ASN A 68 -4.51 1.82 0.48
C ASN A 68 -5.21 2.60 1.59
N ASP A 69 -5.57 1.94 2.70
CA ASP A 69 -6.23 2.61 3.84
C ASP A 69 -5.32 3.66 4.51
N SER A 70 -4.05 3.34 4.72
CA SER A 70 -3.08 4.30 5.27
C SER A 70 -2.86 5.51 4.34
N ASN A 71 -2.75 5.28 3.02
CA ASN A 71 -2.61 6.37 2.05
C ASN A 71 -3.89 7.20 1.95
N LEU A 72 -5.07 6.57 1.98
CA LEU A 72 -6.36 7.26 1.99
C LEU A 72 -6.51 8.12 3.25
N ALA A 73 -6.17 7.59 4.43
CA ALA A 73 -6.18 8.33 5.68
C ALA A 73 -5.22 9.55 5.64
N ILE A 74 -4.00 9.35 5.11
CA ILE A 74 -3.04 10.46 4.92
C ILE A 74 -3.59 11.50 3.94
N ILE A 75 -4.17 11.08 2.81
CA ILE A 75 -4.79 11.98 1.84
C ILE A 75 -5.93 12.78 2.48
N GLN A 76 -6.77 12.13 3.29
CA GLN A 76 -7.87 12.79 3.99
C GLN A 76 -7.37 13.83 4.99
N ILE A 77 -6.35 13.50 5.80
CA ILE A 77 -5.72 14.45 6.73
C ILE A 77 -5.15 15.65 5.97
N LEU A 78 -4.47 15.42 4.84
CA LEU A 78 -3.91 16.49 4.02
C LEU A 78 -5.00 17.39 3.42
N GLN A 79 -6.11 16.83 2.95
CA GLN A 79 -7.27 17.59 2.47
C GLN A 79 -7.90 18.43 3.59
N GLU A 80 -8.05 17.86 4.78
CA GLU A 80 -8.58 18.59 5.93
C GLU A 80 -7.67 19.76 6.32
N GLN A 81 -6.35 19.55 6.32
CA GLN A 81 -5.38 20.62 6.57
C GLN A 81 -5.45 21.72 5.52
N LEU A 82 -5.64 21.38 4.23
CA LEU A 82 -5.83 22.38 3.18
C LEU A 82 -7.10 23.21 3.41
N ASN A 83 -8.22 22.57 3.73
CA ASN A 83 -9.47 23.25 4.05
C ASN A 83 -9.35 24.17 5.27
N GLN A 84 -8.65 23.72 6.32
CA GLN A 84 -8.39 24.56 7.49
C GLN A 84 -7.55 25.80 7.14
N LYS A 85 -6.52 25.64 6.29
CA LYS A 85 -5.69 26.76 5.81
C LYS A 85 -6.50 27.74 4.96
N ASP A 86 -7.35 27.26 4.06
CA ASP A 86 -8.25 28.11 3.27
C ASP A 86 -9.23 28.89 4.16
N ASN A 87 -9.76 28.27 5.21
CA ASN A 87 -10.62 28.96 6.17
C ASN A 87 -9.85 30.07 6.91
N GLN A 88 -8.63 29.80 7.36
CA GLN A 88 -7.77 30.80 8.00
C GLN A 88 -7.47 31.98 7.05
N ILE A 89 -7.18 31.72 5.78
CA ILE A 89 -6.97 32.76 4.77
C ILE A 89 -8.23 33.63 4.63
N ASN A 90 -9.41 33.02 4.55
CA ASN A 90 -10.68 33.75 4.46
C ASN A 90 -10.94 34.62 5.69
N GLN A 91 -10.67 34.11 6.90
CA GLN A 91 -10.79 34.88 8.14
C GLN A 91 -9.82 36.08 8.16
N LEU A 92 -8.58 35.89 7.71
CA LEU A 92 -7.59 36.97 7.61
C LEU A 92 -8.02 38.03 6.61
N HIS A 93 -8.54 37.64 5.44
CA HIS A 93 -9.09 38.58 4.46
C HIS A 93 -10.26 39.39 5.03
N GLN A 94 -11.16 38.76 5.79
CA GLN A 94 -12.26 39.47 6.46
C GLN A 94 -11.74 40.49 7.49
N LEU A 95 -10.79 40.11 8.32
CA LEU A 95 -10.17 41.00 9.31
C LEU A 95 -9.45 42.18 8.63
N LEU A 96 -8.70 41.91 7.56
CA LEU A 96 -8.03 42.94 6.77
C LEU A 96 -9.05 43.94 6.20
N TYR A 97 -10.14 43.43 5.61
CA TYR A 97 -11.21 44.26 5.08
C TYR A 97 -11.86 45.13 6.16
N GLN A 98 -12.18 44.55 7.32
CA GLN A 98 -12.72 45.30 8.46
C GLN A 98 -11.74 46.37 8.96
N GLY A 99 -10.44 46.06 9.00
CA GLY A 99 -9.39 47.02 9.35
C GLY A 99 -9.31 48.18 8.35
N GLN A 100 -9.39 47.88 7.05
CA GLN A 100 -9.43 48.89 5.99
C GLN A 100 -10.66 49.80 6.09
N GLN A 101 -11.84 49.22 6.37
CA GLN A 101 -13.06 50.01 6.59
C GLN A 101 -12.93 50.93 7.80
N LYS A 102 -12.41 50.42 8.92
CA LYS A 102 -12.16 51.24 10.12
C LYS A 102 -11.15 52.36 9.87
N LEU A 103 -10.15 52.16 9.01
CA LEU A 103 -9.20 53.21 8.61
C LEU A 103 -9.85 54.27 7.70
N LEU A 104 -10.81 53.88 6.86
CA LEU A 104 -11.59 54.80 6.02
C LEU A 104 -12.58 55.62 6.87
N GLU A 105 -13.22 54.99 7.85
CA GLU A 105 -14.16 55.60 8.79
C GLU A 105 -13.46 56.41 9.89
N ALA A 106 -12.18 56.11 10.17
CA ALA A 106 -11.41 56.87 11.14
C ALA A 106 -11.39 58.34 10.71
N PRO A 107 -11.75 59.27 11.61
CA PRO A 107 -11.69 60.69 11.28
C PRO A 107 -10.24 60.99 10.90
N LYS A 108 -10.02 61.46 9.67
CA LYS A 108 -8.69 61.86 9.18
C LYS A 108 -8.22 63.10 9.95
N LYS A 109 -7.84 62.92 11.21
CA LYS A 109 -7.39 63.99 12.10
C LYS A 109 -5.90 64.29 11.94
N TRP A 110 -5.16 63.45 11.22
CA TRP A 110 -3.73 63.63 11.03
C TRP A 110 -3.37 64.93 10.30
N TYR A 111 -4.27 65.48 9.47
CA TYR A 111 -4.11 66.79 8.83
C TYR A 111 -4.78 67.95 9.60
N GLN A 112 -5.55 67.69 10.66
CA GLN A 112 -6.13 68.75 11.51
C GLN A 112 -5.07 69.44 12.38
N PHE A 113 -3.91 68.80 12.55
CA PHE A 113 -2.75 69.36 13.23
C PHE A 113 -2.15 70.60 12.54
N TRP A 114 -2.44 70.78 11.25
CA TRP A 114 -1.86 71.83 10.41
C TRP A 114 -2.88 72.89 9.97
N LYS A 115 -4.11 72.88 10.50
CA LYS A 115 -5.06 73.96 10.26
C LYS A 115 -4.73 75.13 11.19
N PRO A 116 -4.55 76.37 10.66
CA PRO A 116 -4.23 77.55 11.45
C PRO A 116 -5.36 77.96 12.40
#